data_AF-A0A9X1SIR6-F1
#
_entry.id   AF-A0A9X1SIR6-F1
#
_cell.length_a   1.000
_cell.length_b   1.000
_cell.length_c   1.000
_cell.angle_alpha   90.00
_cell.angle_beta   90.00
_cell.angle_gamma   90.00
#
_symmetry.space_group_name_H-M   'P 1'
#
loop_
_entity.id
_entity.type
_entity.pdbx_description
1 polymer ?
#
loop_
_entity_poly.entity_id
_entity_poly.type
_entity_poly.pdbx_seq_one_letter_code
_entity_poly.pdbx_strand_id
1 'polypeptide(L)'
;MSEPSKRSTSSKTWLYRAAMLVALACTGCQMASTSSNVAGVRAVQNGQPMVAVNQFQQALANDPTNADALYNMAATYHEMAKTNNDQAMLQQAEYLYNQCLDQDPNHTDCYRGLAVLLIDTKQPDRAYKLMEGWAQRNPTSADPKVELARLYQEFGDDQTALAQLNQAVAIDANNARAWAALGSLREKSGDYSQALANYQRSLALNNFQDGVNTRVATLVRQGVQADTPLSPTGDTRIVQNPNTTQRY
;
A
#
# COMPACT_ATOMS: atom_id res chain seq x y z
N MET A 1 -69.98 -10.76 13.19
CA MET A 1 -69.10 -10.61 12.00
C MET A 1 -68.27 -9.35 12.20
N SER A 2 -67.03 -9.52 12.63
CA SER A 2 -66.05 -8.44 12.89
C SER A 2 -65.01 -8.46 11.77
N GLU A 3 -64.85 -7.33 11.07
CA GLU A 3 -63.88 -7.14 10.00
C GLU A 3 -62.42 -7.27 10.51
N PRO A 4 -61.50 -7.85 9.72
CA PRO A 4 -60.11 -7.93 10.10
C PRO A 4 -59.37 -6.61 9.82
N SER A 5 -58.70 -6.11 10.86
CA SER A 5 -57.73 -5.02 10.86
C SER A 5 -56.64 -5.21 9.79
N LYS A 6 -56.69 -4.44 8.70
CA LYS A 6 -55.58 -4.25 7.75
C LYS A 6 -54.68 -3.10 8.22
N ARG A 7 -53.73 -3.37 9.13
CA ARG A 7 -52.60 -2.46 9.35
C ARG A 7 -51.34 -3.26 9.69
N SER A 8 -50.41 -3.35 8.74
CA SER A 8 -48.93 -3.44 8.96
C SER A 8 -48.18 -3.85 7.68
N THR A 9 -48.32 -3.08 6.59
CA THR A 9 -47.46 -3.25 5.39
C THR A 9 -46.81 -1.93 4.96
N SER A 10 -47.48 -0.80 5.18
CA SER A 10 -47.00 0.53 4.78
C SER A 10 -45.72 1.01 5.51
N SER A 11 -45.58 0.74 6.82
CA SER A 11 -44.39 1.18 7.57
C SER A 11 -43.11 0.47 7.13
N LYS A 12 -43.21 -0.84 6.84
CA LYS A 12 -42.09 -1.63 6.33
C LYS A 12 -41.67 -1.16 4.92
N THR A 13 -42.62 -0.88 4.03
CA THR A 13 -42.30 -0.36 2.68
C THR A 13 -41.67 1.03 2.70
N TRP A 14 -42.02 1.89 3.66
CA TRP A 14 -41.39 3.19 3.83
C TRP A 14 -39.95 3.06 4.34
N LEU A 15 -39.71 2.17 5.30
CA LEU A 15 -38.35 1.84 5.78
C LEU A 15 -37.47 1.29 4.65
N TYR A 16 -37.97 0.38 3.82
CA TYR A 16 -37.21 -0.14 2.67
C TYR A 16 -36.92 0.94 1.61
N ARG A 17 -37.89 1.82 1.31
CA ARG A 17 -37.70 2.92 0.35
C ARG A 17 -36.74 3.98 0.88
N ALA A 18 -36.81 4.32 2.16
CA ALA A 18 -35.89 5.23 2.81
C ALA A 18 -34.47 4.64 2.85
N ALA A 19 -34.32 3.35 3.22
CA ALA A 19 -33.03 2.66 3.21
C ALA A 19 -32.43 2.57 1.80
N MET A 20 -33.25 2.32 0.77
CA MET A 20 -32.81 2.27 -0.63
C MET A 20 -32.37 3.65 -1.17
N LEU A 21 -33.08 4.73 -0.79
CA LEU A 21 -32.69 6.10 -1.14
C LEU A 21 -31.41 6.55 -0.43
N VAL A 22 -31.23 6.17 0.83
CA VAL A 22 -29.98 6.41 1.58
C VAL A 22 -28.81 5.64 0.96
N ALA A 23 -29.00 4.37 0.60
CA ALA A 23 -27.98 3.56 -0.05
C ALA A 23 -27.55 4.14 -1.42
N LEU A 24 -28.50 4.59 -2.25
CA LEU A 24 -28.20 5.23 -3.54
C LEU A 24 -27.46 6.57 -3.38
N ALA A 25 -27.85 7.39 -2.40
CA ALA A 25 -27.16 8.64 -2.10
C ALA A 25 -25.72 8.41 -1.61
N CYS A 26 -25.50 7.42 -0.74
CA CYS A 26 -24.15 7.06 -0.26
C CYS A 26 -23.25 6.59 -1.40
N THR A 27 -23.77 5.80 -2.35
CA THR A 27 -22.98 5.38 -3.52
C THR A 27 -22.59 6.55 -4.43
N GLY A 28 -23.45 7.57 -4.57
CA GLY A 28 -23.16 8.77 -5.35
C GLY A 28 -22.02 9.61 -4.76
N CYS A 29 -22.05 9.83 -3.44
CA CYS A 29 -20.99 10.56 -2.72
C CYS A 29 -19.64 9.84 -2.80
N GLN A 30 -19.62 8.50 -2.65
CA GLN A 30 -18.39 7.72 -2.75
C GLN A 30 -17.76 7.80 -4.14
N MET A 31 -18.58 7.72 -5.20
CA MET A 31 -18.10 7.85 -6.58
C MET A 31 -17.55 9.25 -6.86
N ALA A 32 -18.25 10.29 -6.39
CA ALA A 32 -17.78 11.67 -6.54
C ALA A 32 -16.45 11.89 -5.82
N SER A 33 -16.33 11.40 -4.58
CA SER A 33 -15.09 11.45 -3.81
C SER A 33 -13.94 10.75 -4.53
N THR A 34 -14.16 9.52 -5.00
CA THR A 34 -13.17 8.72 -5.74
C THR A 34 -12.73 9.44 -7.02
N SER A 35 -13.67 10.01 -7.77
CA SER A 35 -13.37 10.75 -9.01
C SER A 35 -12.48 11.96 -8.75
N SER A 36 -12.82 12.77 -7.74
CA SER A 36 -12.01 13.92 -7.33
C SER A 36 -10.64 13.50 -6.82
N ASN A 37 -10.54 12.41 -6.04
CA ASN A 37 -9.25 11.87 -5.61
C ASN A 37 -8.35 11.48 -6.80
N VAL A 38 -8.90 10.76 -7.79
CA VAL A 38 -8.16 10.38 -9.01
C VAL A 38 -7.77 11.62 -9.84
N ALA A 39 -8.61 12.65 -9.90
CA ALA A 39 -8.25 13.92 -10.53
C ALA A 39 -7.08 14.61 -9.81
N GLY A 40 -7.07 14.57 -8.47
CA GLY A 40 -5.97 15.10 -7.66
C GLY A 40 -4.66 14.36 -7.92
N VAL A 41 -4.67 13.01 -7.94
CA VAL A 41 -3.49 12.20 -8.25
C VAL A 41 -2.92 12.55 -9.64
N ARG A 42 -3.78 12.73 -10.65
CA ARG A 42 -3.35 13.16 -11.99
C ARG A 42 -2.74 14.56 -11.97
N ALA A 43 -3.28 15.49 -11.18
CA ALA A 43 -2.70 16.82 -11.04
C ALA A 43 -1.31 16.79 -10.39
N VAL A 44 -1.08 15.91 -9.40
CA VAL A 44 0.28 15.68 -8.84
C VAL A 44 1.23 15.20 -9.94
N GLN A 45 0.82 14.20 -10.74
CA GLN A 45 1.63 13.66 -11.84
C GLN A 45 1.98 14.72 -12.89
N ASN A 46 1.11 15.71 -13.08
CA ASN A 46 1.33 16.83 -14.00
C ASN A 46 2.13 17.99 -13.39
N GLY A 47 2.64 17.86 -12.15
CA GLY A 47 3.38 18.91 -11.45
C GLY A 47 2.51 20.08 -11.00
N GLN A 48 1.22 19.86 -10.76
CA GLN A 48 0.23 20.88 -10.38
C GLN A 48 -0.26 20.66 -8.93
N PRO A 49 0.59 20.84 -7.91
CA PRO A 49 0.27 20.44 -6.53
C PRO A 49 -0.89 21.24 -5.92
N MET A 50 -1.03 22.54 -6.25
CA MET A 50 -2.18 23.33 -5.79
C MET A 50 -3.50 22.87 -6.40
N VAL A 51 -3.50 22.45 -7.67
CA VAL A 51 -4.69 21.87 -8.31
C VAL A 51 -5.02 20.54 -7.64
N ALA A 52 -4.01 19.73 -7.32
CA ALA A 52 -4.20 18.47 -6.62
C ALA A 52 -4.86 18.66 -5.25
N VAL A 53 -4.36 19.60 -4.43
CA VAL A 53 -4.96 19.93 -3.12
C VAL A 53 -6.45 20.29 -3.24
N ASN A 54 -6.81 21.13 -4.22
CA ASN A 54 -8.23 21.49 -4.44
C ASN A 54 -9.08 20.27 -4.80
N GLN A 55 -8.55 19.33 -5.59
CA GLN A 55 -9.26 18.10 -5.95
C GLN A 55 -9.40 17.16 -4.74
N PHE A 56 -8.38 17.01 -3.91
CA PHE A 56 -8.49 16.22 -2.68
C PHE A 56 -9.47 16.84 -1.68
N GLN A 57 -9.50 18.18 -1.55
CA GLN A 57 -10.51 18.87 -0.75
C GLN A 57 -11.94 18.59 -1.25
N GLN A 58 -12.16 18.59 -2.57
CA GLN A 58 -13.45 18.19 -3.14
C GLN A 58 -13.77 16.72 -2.86
N ALA A 59 -12.77 15.84 -2.89
CA ALA A 59 -12.95 14.44 -2.53
C ALA A 59 -13.44 14.29 -1.08
N LEU A 60 -12.78 15.01 -0.16
CA LEU A 60 -13.09 14.99 1.27
C LEU A 60 -14.38 15.73 1.63
N ALA A 61 -14.80 16.70 0.83
CA ALA A 61 -16.11 17.34 0.98
C ALA A 61 -17.25 16.37 0.66
N ASN A 62 -17.04 15.44 -0.28
CA ASN A 62 -18.02 14.41 -0.65
C ASN A 62 -17.96 13.18 0.28
N ASP A 63 -16.77 12.80 0.72
CA ASP A 63 -16.54 11.74 1.69
C ASP A 63 -15.36 12.10 2.60
N PRO A 64 -15.63 12.63 3.82
CA PRO A 64 -14.60 12.99 4.79
C PRO A 64 -13.80 11.80 5.32
N THR A 65 -14.26 10.57 5.09
CA THR A 65 -13.62 9.33 5.58
C THR A 65 -12.71 8.68 4.55
N ASN A 66 -12.57 9.29 3.36
CA ASN A 66 -11.71 8.77 2.30
C ASN A 66 -10.22 8.84 2.68
N ALA A 67 -9.70 7.73 3.21
CA ALA A 67 -8.32 7.59 3.66
C ALA A 67 -7.30 7.85 2.52
N ASP A 68 -7.57 7.39 1.29
CA ASP A 68 -6.71 7.64 0.14
C ASP A 68 -6.61 9.14 -0.19
N ALA A 69 -7.72 9.88 -0.10
CA ALA A 69 -7.73 11.32 -0.33
C ALA A 69 -7.00 12.08 0.79
N LEU A 70 -7.16 11.65 2.05
CA LEU A 70 -6.39 12.19 3.18
C LEU A 70 -4.89 11.95 2.99
N TYR A 71 -4.50 10.72 2.64
CA TYR A 71 -3.14 10.33 2.30
C TYR A 71 -2.57 11.22 1.19
N ASN A 72 -3.25 11.29 0.05
CA ASN A 72 -2.74 11.99 -1.12
C ASN A 72 -2.60 13.50 -0.87
N MET A 73 -3.53 14.09 -0.10
CA MET A 73 -3.45 15.49 0.31
C MET A 73 -2.28 15.71 1.28
N ALA A 74 -2.09 14.82 2.26
CA ALA A 74 -0.97 14.86 3.20
C ALA A 74 0.38 14.79 2.47
N ALA A 75 0.53 13.83 1.55
CA ALA A 75 1.72 13.66 0.73
C ALA A 75 2.02 14.89 -0.14
N THR A 76 0.97 15.50 -0.71
CA THR A 76 1.11 16.71 -1.51
C THR A 76 1.60 17.89 -0.66
N TYR A 77 1.01 18.11 0.52
CA TYR A 77 1.50 19.12 1.44
C TYR A 77 2.94 18.86 1.89
N HIS A 78 3.27 17.60 2.21
CA HIS A 78 4.61 17.23 2.64
C HIS A 78 5.66 17.59 1.58
N GLU A 79 5.42 17.24 0.32
CA GLU A 79 6.34 17.53 -0.79
C GLU A 79 6.47 19.04 -1.06
N MET A 80 5.36 19.77 -1.03
CA MET A 80 5.37 21.23 -1.13
C MET A 80 6.15 21.86 0.02
N ALA A 81 5.97 21.36 1.23
CA ALA A 81 6.62 21.85 2.42
C ALA A 81 8.14 21.65 2.36
N LYS A 82 8.59 20.49 1.87
CA LYS A 82 10.00 20.18 1.66
C LYS A 82 10.63 21.10 0.62
N THR A 83 9.92 21.36 -0.48
CA THR A 83 10.37 22.27 -1.54
C THR A 83 10.48 23.72 -1.05
N ASN A 84 9.51 24.17 -0.26
CA ASN A 84 9.39 25.57 0.17
C ASN A 84 9.98 25.84 1.56
N ASN A 85 10.47 24.80 2.24
CA ASN A 85 10.88 24.84 3.65
C ASN A 85 9.78 25.39 4.59
N ASP A 86 8.52 24.98 4.36
CA ASP A 86 7.34 25.51 5.05
C ASP A 86 6.91 24.63 6.24
N GLN A 87 7.14 25.13 7.45
CA GLN A 87 6.80 24.40 8.68
C GLN A 87 5.29 24.25 8.92
N ALA A 88 4.47 25.19 8.46
CA ALA A 88 3.02 25.10 8.61
C ALA A 88 2.45 23.99 7.71
N MET A 89 2.99 23.85 6.49
CA MET A 89 2.62 22.76 5.59
C MET A 89 3.07 21.38 6.12
N LEU A 90 4.22 21.31 6.80
CA LEU A 90 4.64 20.07 7.49
C LEU A 90 3.66 19.67 8.59
N GLN A 91 3.22 20.62 9.42
CA GLN A 91 2.21 20.37 10.46
C GLN A 91 0.87 19.94 9.86
N GLN A 92 0.47 20.57 8.75
CA GLN A 92 -0.74 20.21 8.03
C GLN A 92 -0.67 18.79 7.46
N ALA A 93 0.48 18.41 6.87
CA ALA A 93 0.70 17.07 6.36
C ALA A 93 0.67 16.03 7.48
N GLU A 94 1.35 16.28 8.60
CA GLU A 94 1.32 15.40 9.77
C GLU A 94 -0.11 15.21 10.31
N TYR A 95 -0.89 16.29 10.41
CA TYR A 95 -2.29 16.22 10.81
C TYR A 95 -3.12 15.33 9.87
N LEU A 96 -2.99 15.52 8.55
CA LEU A 96 -3.74 14.75 7.56
C LEU A 96 -3.34 13.27 7.53
N TYR A 97 -2.06 12.96 7.72
CA TYR A 97 -1.63 11.56 7.87
C TYR A 97 -2.24 10.89 9.09
N ASN A 98 -2.32 11.59 10.23
CA ASN A 98 -2.98 11.04 11.42
C ASN A 98 -4.47 10.85 11.17
N GLN A 99 -5.15 11.81 10.52
CA GLN A 99 -6.55 11.63 10.14
C GLN A 99 -6.75 10.43 9.22
N CYS A 100 -5.86 10.21 8.25
CA CYS A 100 -5.89 9.01 7.41
C CYS A 100 -5.86 7.73 8.25
N LEU A 101 -4.93 7.65 9.22
CA LEU A 101 -4.80 6.49 10.10
C LEU A 101 -5.96 6.34 11.10
N ASP A 102 -6.66 7.43 11.43
CA ASP A 102 -7.91 7.37 12.20
C ASP A 102 -9.05 6.73 11.39
N GLN A 103 -9.09 6.95 10.06
CA GLN A 103 -10.10 6.37 9.17
C GLN A 103 -9.76 4.93 8.75
N ASP A 104 -8.50 4.68 8.39
CA ASP A 104 -7.97 3.36 8.09
C ASP A 104 -6.71 3.07 8.93
N PRO A 105 -6.86 2.40 10.08
CA PRO A 105 -5.77 2.06 10.99
C PRO A 105 -4.69 1.14 10.41
N ASN A 106 -4.88 0.61 9.20
CA ASN A 106 -3.95 -0.27 8.48
C ASN A 106 -3.50 0.30 7.12
N HIS A 107 -3.74 1.59 6.87
CA HIS A 107 -3.32 2.26 5.64
C HIS A 107 -1.80 2.35 5.52
N THR A 108 -1.19 1.41 4.82
CA THR A 108 0.28 1.25 4.73
C THR A 108 0.97 2.52 4.24
N ASP A 109 0.42 3.17 3.21
CA ASP A 109 1.04 4.36 2.63
C ASP A 109 0.97 5.57 3.58
N CYS A 110 -0.01 5.63 4.48
CA CYS A 110 -0.10 6.70 5.49
C CYS A 110 0.93 6.51 6.60
N TYR A 111 1.11 5.27 7.08
CA TYR A 111 2.20 4.96 8.00
C TYR A 111 3.56 5.31 7.38
N ARG A 112 3.80 4.89 6.13
CA ARG A 112 5.05 5.19 5.44
C ARG A 112 5.24 6.70 5.27
N GLY A 113 4.25 7.41 4.75
CA GLY A 113 4.31 8.85 4.53
C GLY A 113 4.56 9.64 5.82
N LEU A 114 3.88 9.26 6.91
CA LEU A 114 4.09 9.86 8.22
C LEU A 114 5.49 9.57 8.79
N ALA A 115 5.98 8.34 8.66
CA ALA A 115 7.33 8.01 9.10
C ALA A 115 8.40 8.80 8.33
N VAL A 116 8.25 8.95 7.01
CA VAL A 116 9.16 9.77 6.20
C VAL A 116 9.11 11.24 6.64
N LEU A 117 7.91 11.79 6.88
CA LEU A 117 7.77 13.16 7.42
C LEU A 117 8.49 13.32 8.77
N LEU A 118 8.35 12.35 9.67
CA LEU A 118 9.02 12.37 10.97
C LEU A 118 10.55 12.31 10.82
N ILE A 119 11.08 11.57 9.85
CA ILE A 119 12.52 11.52 9.56
C ILE A 119 13.01 12.84 8.97
N ASP A 120 12.30 13.37 7.97
CA ASP A 120 12.64 14.65 7.32
C ASP A 120 12.63 15.80 8.34
N THR A 121 11.75 15.72 9.36
CA THR A 121 11.68 16.66 10.49
C THR A 121 12.55 16.31 11.69
N LYS A 122 13.51 15.38 11.53
CA LYS A 122 14.52 15.01 12.55
C LYS A 122 13.95 14.38 13.82
N GLN A 123 12.88 13.61 13.70
CA GLN A 123 12.19 12.90 14.78
C GLN A 123 12.15 11.37 14.56
N PRO A 124 13.29 10.69 14.35
CA PRO A 124 13.32 9.25 14.03
C PRO A 124 12.72 8.38 15.16
N ASP A 125 12.87 8.77 16.42
CA ASP A 125 12.28 8.02 17.55
C ASP A 125 10.75 7.93 17.46
N ARG A 126 10.10 8.97 16.92
CA ARG A 126 8.65 8.98 16.70
C ARG A 126 8.28 8.05 15.54
N ALA A 127 9.10 7.99 14.49
CA ALA A 127 8.88 7.08 13.36
C ALA A 127 8.97 5.61 13.78
N TYR A 128 9.97 5.24 14.60
CA TYR A 128 10.07 3.89 15.16
C TYR A 128 8.87 3.55 16.05
N LYS A 129 8.50 4.43 17.00
CA LYS A 129 7.33 4.22 17.87
C LYS A 129 6.03 4.07 17.08
N LEU A 130 5.86 4.83 16.01
CA LEU A 130 4.71 4.73 15.11
C LEU A 130 4.60 3.32 14.52
N MET A 131 5.70 2.83 13.95
CA MET A 131 5.74 1.52 13.29
C MET A 131 5.68 0.35 14.28
N GLU A 132 6.34 0.46 15.43
CA GLU A 132 6.24 -0.53 16.52
C GLU A 132 4.82 -0.63 17.05
N GLY A 133 4.15 0.51 17.28
CA GLY A 133 2.75 0.54 17.67
C GLY A 133 1.83 -0.08 16.63
N TRP A 134 2.10 0.14 15.34
CA TRP A 134 1.37 -0.51 14.25
C TRP A 134 1.55 -2.03 14.26
N ALA A 135 2.79 -2.51 14.42
CA ALA A 135 3.12 -3.93 14.53
C ALA A 135 2.44 -4.60 15.74
N GLN A 136 2.42 -3.93 16.89
CA GLN A 136 1.78 -4.43 18.11
C GLN A 136 0.28 -4.59 17.96
N ARG A 137 -0.39 -3.63 17.31
CA ARG A 137 -1.84 -3.68 17.06
C ARG A 137 -2.22 -4.69 15.98
N ASN A 138 -1.33 -4.97 15.04
CA ASN A 138 -1.57 -5.87 13.91
C ASN A 138 -0.52 -6.99 13.84
N PRO A 139 -0.49 -7.90 14.82
CA PRO A 139 0.55 -8.93 14.92
C PRO A 139 0.52 -9.95 13.78
N THR A 140 -0.59 -10.02 13.04
CA THR A 140 -0.78 -10.93 11.88
C THR A 140 -0.49 -10.25 10.55
N SER A 141 -0.15 -8.96 10.53
CA SER A 141 0.22 -8.26 9.31
C SER A 141 1.74 -8.26 9.14
N ALA A 142 2.20 -8.64 7.95
CA ALA A 142 3.62 -8.56 7.58
C ALA A 142 4.05 -7.12 7.25
N ASP A 143 3.13 -6.25 6.83
CA ASP A 143 3.41 -4.88 6.37
C ASP A 143 4.17 -4.01 7.39
N PRO A 144 3.78 -3.93 8.68
CA PRO A 144 4.53 -3.13 9.66
C PRO A 144 5.96 -3.62 9.84
N LYS A 145 6.22 -4.93 9.71
CA LYS A 145 7.58 -5.47 9.80
C LYS A 145 8.42 -5.14 8.58
N VAL A 146 7.81 -5.14 7.39
CA VAL A 146 8.48 -4.67 6.15
C VAL A 146 8.86 -3.20 6.27
N GLU A 147 7.96 -2.34 6.79
CA GLU A 147 8.28 -0.92 6.99
C GLU A 147 9.30 -0.68 8.11
N LEU A 148 9.24 -1.42 9.23
CA LEU A 148 10.28 -1.38 10.26
C LEU A 148 11.65 -1.76 9.68
N ALA A 149 11.72 -2.81 8.86
CA ALA A 149 12.96 -3.21 8.24
C ALA A 149 13.53 -2.12 7.33
N ARG A 150 12.66 -1.47 6.54
CA ARG A 150 13.04 -0.32 5.70
C ARG A 150 13.65 0.80 6.54
N LEU A 151 13.05 1.12 7.70
CA LEU A 151 13.58 2.12 8.63
C LEU A 151 14.95 1.71 9.18
N TYR A 152 15.09 0.48 9.70
CA TYR A 152 16.38 0.01 10.22
C TYR A 152 17.48 0.04 9.14
N GLN A 153 17.17 -0.36 7.91
CA GLN A 153 18.11 -0.30 6.79
C GLN A 153 18.51 1.14 6.45
N GLU A 154 17.58 2.10 6.49
CA GLU A 154 17.85 3.53 6.26
C GLU A 154 18.84 4.10 7.30
N PHE A 155 18.79 3.60 8.53
CA PHE A 155 19.72 3.96 9.61
C PHE A 155 20.91 3.01 9.78
N GLY A 156 21.11 2.06 8.84
CA GLY A 156 22.28 1.19 8.78
C GLY A 156 22.25 -0.02 9.73
N ASP A 157 21.14 -0.29 10.43
CA ASP A 157 20.96 -1.50 11.23
C ASP A 157 20.41 -2.65 10.36
N ASP A 158 21.25 -3.11 9.44
CA ASP A 158 20.89 -4.18 8.50
C ASP A 158 20.59 -5.52 9.22
N GLN A 159 21.17 -5.74 10.40
CA GLN A 159 20.92 -6.96 11.19
C GLN A 159 19.49 -6.99 11.73
N THR A 160 19.03 -5.89 12.34
CA THR A 160 17.66 -5.79 12.82
C THR A 160 16.67 -5.77 11.64
N ALA A 161 17.01 -5.10 10.54
CA ALA A 161 16.21 -5.14 9.32
C ALA A 161 15.99 -6.58 8.81
N LEU A 162 17.05 -7.39 8.79
CA LEU A 162 16.99 -8.79 8.38
C LEU A 162 16.06 -9.61 9.29
N ALA A 163 16.16 -9.41 10.60
CA ALA A 163 15.29 -10.08 11.57
C ALA A 163 13.81 -9.71 11.35
N GLN A 164 13.50 -8.43 11.08
CA GLN A 164 12.13 -8.00 10.81
C GLN A 164 11.58 -8.60 9.50
N LEU A 165 12.39 -8.65 8.42
CA LEU A 165 11.97 -9.25 7.15
C LEU A 165 11.77 -10.76 7.24
N ASN A 166 12.63 -11.47 7.98
CA ASN A 166 12.44 -12.90 8.24
C ASN A 166 11.13 -13.16 8.99
N GLN A 167 10.78 -12.33 9.97
CA GLN A 167 9.49 -12.41 10.64
C GLN A 167 8.33 -12.06 9.70
N ALA A 168 8.49 -11.07 8.82
CA ALA A 168 7.46 -10.69 7.84
C ALA A 168 7.11 -11.85 6.90
N VAL A 169 8.10 -12.53 6.32
CA VAL A 169 7.87 -13.69 5.43
C VAL A 169 7.38 -14.94 6.18
N ALA A 170 7.65 -15.03 7.48
CA ALA A 170 7.10 -16.09 8.34
C ALA A 170 5.61 -15.85 8.68
N ILE A 171 5.20 -14.58 8.84
CA ILE A 171 3.80 -14.19 9.04
C ILE A 171 3.01 -14.38 7.74
N ASP A 172 3.54 -13.91 6.62
CA ASP A 172 2.91 -14.02 5.31
C ASP A 172 3.92 -14.44 4.24
N ALA A 173 3.94 -15.74 3.96
CA ALA A 173 4.79 -16.34 2.94
C ALA A 173 4.42 -15.96 1.49
N ASN A 174 3.27 -15.29 1.29
CA ASN A 174 2.80 -14.79 0.00
C ASN A 174 2.99 -13.27 -0.16
N ASN A 175 3.64 -12.61 0.79
CA ASN A 175 3.97 -11.20 0.68
C ASN A 175 5.15 -10.97 -0.28
N ALA A 176 4.85 -10.67 -1.54
CA ALA A 176 5.87 -10.42 -2.56
C ALA A 176 6.83 -9.28 -2.17
N ARG A 177 6.32 -8.24 -1.49
CA ARG A 177 7.10 -7.07 -1.06
C ARG A 177 8.13 -7.44 0.00
N ALA A 178 7.76 -8.27 0.97
CA ALA A 178 8.67 -8.77 1.99
C ALA A 178 9.81 -9.60 1.38
N TRP A 179 9.50 -10.47 0.41
CA TRP A 179 10.51 -11.24 -0.31
C TRP A 179 11.45 -10.36 -1.14
N ALA A 180 10.94 -9.33 -1.82
CA ALA A 180 11.77 -8.39 -2.57
C ALA A 180 12.70 -7.60 -1.64
N ALA A 181 12.17 -7.10 -0.52
CA ALA A 181 12.96 -6.38 0.48
C ALA A 181 14.06 -7.28 1.09
N LEU A 182 13.75 -8.54 1.39
CA LEU A 182 14.72 -9.51 1.88
C LEU A 182 15.83 -9.79 0.86
N GLY A 183 15.46 -9.91 -0.42
CA GLY A 183 16.42 -10.04 -1.52
C GLY A 183 17.35 -8.83 -1.62
N SER A 184 16.80 -7.60 -1.52
CA SER A 184 17.57 -6.37 -1.56
C SER A 184 18.55 -6.24 -0.40
N LEU A 185 18.12 -6.59 0.81
CA LEU A 185 18.99 -6.54 1.98
C LEU A 185 20.13 -7.57 1.90
N ARG A 186 19.82 -8.80 1.47
CA ARG A 186 20.82 -9.86 1.26
C ARG A 186 21.81 -9.50 0.17
N GLU A 187 21.34 -8.92 -0.93
CA GLU A 187 22.19 -8.40 -2.00
C GLU A 187 23.15 -7.32 -1.51
N LYS A 188 22.65 -6.37 -0.69
CA LYS A 188 23.49 -5.33 -0.06
C LYS A 188 24.58 -5.94 0.83
N SER A 189 24.27 -7.04 1.53
CA SER A 189 25.23 -7.76 2.40
C SER A 189 26.20 -8.68 1.64
N GLY A 190 26.04 -8.83 0.32
CA GLY A 190 26.88 -9.71 -0.52
C GLY A 190 26.42 -11.17 -0.58
N ASP A 191 25.29 -11.51 0.06
CA ASP A 191 24.66 -12.83 0.01
C ASP A 191 23.83 -12.97 -1.28
N TYR A 192 24.52 -12.96 -2.41
CA TYR A 192 23.92 -12.88 -3.74
C TYR A 192 23.07 -14.11 -4.09
N SER A 193 23.47 -15.31 -3.63
CA SER A 193 22.75 -16.56 -3.91
C SER A 193 21.38 -16.57 -3.25
N GLN A 194 21.31 -16.20 -1.97
CA GLN A 194 20.05 -16.06 -1.25
C GLN A 194 19.23 -14.88 -1.77
N ALA A 195 19.88 -13.75 -2.09
CA ALA A 195 19.19 -12.60 -2.68
C ALA A 195 18.45 -12.97 -3.96
N LEU A 196 19.10 -13.71 -4.86
CA LEU A 196 18.50 -14.21 -6.08
C LEU A 196 17.29 -15.12 -5.80
N ALA A 197 17.40 -16.03 -4.84
CA ALA A 197 16.29 -16.90 -4.43
C ALA A 197 15.09 -16.10 -3.89
N ASN A 198 15.34 -15.09 -3.05
CA ASN A 198 14.28 -14.23 -2.51
C ASN A 198 13.60 -13.37 -3.58
N TYR A 199 14.37 -12.81 -4.51
CA TYR A 199 13.80 -12.07 -5.64
C TYR A 199 12.97 -12.98 -6.55
N GLN A 200 13.43 -14.19 -6.85
CA GLN A 200 12.66 -15.16 -7.63
C GLN A 200 11.36 -15.55 -6.92
N ARG A 201 11.40 -15.77 -5.60
CA ARG A 201 10.19 -16.01 -4.80
C ARG A 201 9.21 -14.83 -4.87
N SER A 202 9.71 -13.60 -4.79
CA SER A 202 8.89 -12.40 -4.97
C SER A 202 8.22 -12.35 -6.34
N LEU A 203 8.97 -12.62 -7.42
CA LEU A 203 8.45 -12.60 -8.79
C LEU A 203 7.45 -13.73 -9.08
N ALA A 204 7.59 -14.88 -8.41
CA ALA A 204 6.62 -15.96 -8.49
C ALA A 204 5.24 -15.58 -7.88
N LEU A 205 5.24 -14.65 -6.91
CA LEU A 205 4.02 -14.14 -6.26
C LEU A 205 3.45 -12.93 -6.99
N ASN A 206 4.31 -12.04 -7.49
CA ASN A 206 3.94 -10.90 -8.32
C ASN A 206 5.00 -10.66 -9.39
N ASN A 207 4.66 -10.96 -10.64
CA ASN A 207 5.56 -10.83 -11.79
C ASN A 207 5.69 -9.41 -12.34
N PHE A 208 4.85 -8.46 -11.91
CA PHE A 208 4.86 -7.06 -12.33
C PHE A 208 5.74 -6.19 -11.42
N GLN A 209 7.02 -6.55 -11.31
CA GLN A 209 8.01 -5.83 -10.51
C GLN A 209 9.28 -5.57 -11.33
N ASP A 210 9.26 -4.54 -12.18
CA ASP A 210 10.34 -4.23 -13.12
C ASP A 210 11.71 -4.07 -12.45
N GLY A 211 11.74 -3.44 -11.27
CA GLY A 211 12.96 -3.30 -10.46
C GLY A 211 13.53 -4.65 -10.03
N VAL A 212 12.68 -5.56 -9.56
CA VAL A 212 13.08 -6.92 -9.13
C VAL A 212 13.51 -7.76 -10.33
N ASN A 213 12.77 -7.71 -11.44
CA ASN A 213 13.14 -8.35 -12.71
C ASN A 213 14.55 -7.93 -13.17
N THR A 214 14.85 -6.62 -13.06
CA THR A 214 16.17 -6.07 -13.43
C THR A 214 17.28 -6.57 -12.50
N ARG A 215 17.02 -6.68 -11.18
CA ARG A 215 18.00 -7.26 -10.23
C ARG A 215 18.27 -8.73 -10.52
N VAL A 216 17.23 -9.55 -10.73
CA VAL A 216 17.37 -10.97 -11.10
C VAL A 216 18.20 -11.14 -12.36
N ALA A 217 17.87 -10.40 -13.43
CA ALA A 217 18.62 -10.45 -14.68
C ALA A 217 20.10 -10.03 -14.50
N THR A 218 20.37 -9.12 -13.57
CA THR A 218 21.74 -8.66 -13.27
C THR A 218 22.54 -9.74 -12.55
N LEU A 219 22.00 -10.32 -11.48
CA LEU A 219 22.65 -11.38 -10.71
C LEU A 219 22.90 -12.63 -11.58
N VAL A 220 21.94 -13.04 -12.40
CA VAL A 220 22.10 -14.18 -13.32
C VAL A 220 23.19 -13.92 -14.36
N ARG A 221 23.28 -12.70 -14.93
CA ARG A 221 24.38 -12.34 -15.86
C ARG A 221 25.75 -12.34 -15.20
N GLN A 222 25.82 -12.10 -13.89
CA GLN A 222 27.04 -12.18 -13.09
C GLN A 222 27.41 -13.63 -12.70
N GLY A 223 26.62 -14.63 -13.14
CA GLY A 223 26.87 -16.04 -12.84
C GLY A 223 26.42 -16.47 -11.45
N VAL A 224 25.67 -15.63 -10.73
CA VAL A 224 25.10 -15.98 -9.43
C VAL A 224 24.05 -17.08 -9.62
N GLN A 225 24.18 -18.15 -8.84
CA GLN A 225 23.20 -19.23 -8.77
C GLN A 225 22.38 -19.05 -7.49
N ALA A 226 21.07 -19.31 -7.58
CA ALA A 226 20.20 -19.21 -6.43
C ALA A 226 20.50 -20.36 -5.47
N ASP A 227 20.61 -20.06 -4.17
CA ASP A 227 20.54 -21.11 -3.16
C ASP A 227 19.09 -21.63 -3.16
N THR A 228 18.90 -22.85 -3.63
CA THR A 228 17.57 -23.47 -3.68
C THR A 228 17.02 -23.68 -2.27
N PRO A 229 15.70 -23.51 -2.04
CA PRO A 229 14.91 -24.70 -1.69
C PRO A 229 13.41 -24.72 -2.09
N LEU A 230 12.91 -25.97 -2.22
CA LEU A 230 11.55 -26.51 -2.41
C LEU A 230 10.97 -26.55 -3.84
N SER A 231 10.68 -27.79 -4.23
CA SER A 231 10.08 -28.30 -5.45
C SER A 231 9.01 -27.42 -6.10
N PRO A 232 8.91 -27.44 -7.45
CA PRO A 232 7.78 -26.84 -8.15
C PRO A 232 6.52 -27.66 -7.86
N THR A 233 5.70 -27.23 -6.91
CA THR A 233 4.30 -27.67 -6.89
C THR A 233 3.52 -26.79 -7.84
N GLY A 234 3.20 -27.35 -9.02
CA GLY A 234 1.97 -27.04 -9.73
C GLY A 234 2.09 -26.06 -10.89
N ASP A 235 2.27 -26.63 -12.08
CA ASP A 235 1.67 -26.18 -13.33
C ASP A 235 2.09 -24.82 -13.91
N THR A 236 3.36 -24.69 -14.30
CA THR A 236 3.65 -24.03 -15.58
C THR A 236 3.22 -24.96 -16.72
N ARG A 237 1.94 -24.91 -17.08
CA ARG A 237 1.51 -25.33 -18.43
C ARG A 237 2.12 -24.35 -19.43
N ILE A 238 3.32 -24.66 -19.89
CA ILE A 238 3.81 -24.16 -21.17
C ILE A 238 2.85 -24.71 -22.22
N VAL A 239 1.95 -23.86 -22.72
CA VAL A 239 1.19 -24.17 -23.93
C VAL A 239 2.19 -24.17 -25.08
N GLN A 240 2.78 -25.32 -25.36
CA GLN A 240 3.35 -25.59 -26.67
C GLN A 240 2.17 -25.62 -27.64
N ASN A 241 2.06 -24.58 -28.47
CA ASN A 241 1.09 -24.50 -29.56
C ASN A 241 1.54 -25.44 -30.68
N PRO A 242 0.88 -26.59 -30.93
CA PRO A 242 1.24 -27.48 -32.01
C PRO A 242 0.25 -27.21 -33.15
N ASN A 243 0.46 -26.12 -33.89
CA ASN A 243 -0.24 -25.88 -35.16
C ASN A 243 0.62 -25.06 -36.12
N THR A 244 1.79 -25.60 -36.45
CA THR A 244 2.37 -25.38 -37.78
C THR A 244 1.93 -26.52 -38.69
N THR A 245 0.89 -26.29 -39.48
CA THR A 245 0.69 -27.03 -40.72
C THR A 245 0.63 -26.02 -41.84
N GLN A 246 1.75 -25.88 -42.55
CA GLN A 246 1.79 -25.29 -43.88
C GLN A 246 0.88 -26.08 -44.83
N ARG A 247 0.08 -25.39 -45.65
CA ARG A 247 -0.26 -25.81 -47.02
C ARG A 247 -0.46 -24.57 -47.90
N TYR A 248 0.37 -24.53 -48.95
CA TYR A 248 0.39 -23.75 -50.20
C TYR A 248 -0.03 -22.27 -50.19
#